data_AF-A0A2V8N1S3-F1
#
_entry.id   AF-A0A2V8N1S3-F1
#
_cell.length_a   1.000
_cell.length_b   1.000
_cell.length_c   1.000
_cell.angle_alpha   90.00
_cell.angle_beta   90.00
_cell.angle_gamma   90.00
#
_symmetry.space_group_name_H-M   'P 1'
#
loop_
_entity.id
_entity.type
_entity.pdbx_description
1 polymer ?
#
loop_
_entity_poly.entity_id
_entity_poly.type
_entity_poly.pdbx_seq_one_letter_code
_entity_poly.pdbx_strand_id
1 'polypeptide(L)'
;MNRKRIMRAVVLTLASVGCCLAAMTVVTYGQSNSNQQATDQTPAHKYFTDVELINQNGEKMRFYTDLLKGKVVIIDSFFATCQGSCLPMNRNLEKIQEALG
;
A
#
# COMPACT_ATOMS: atom_id res chain seq x y z
N MET A 1 0.77 -9.73 70.18
CA MET A 1 1.41 -8.90 69.13
C MET A 1 0.44 -8.78 67.96
N ASN A 2 -0.08 -7.58 67.72
CA ASN A 2 -1.44 -7.39 67.17
C ASN A 2 -1.44 -7.26 65.64
N ARG A 3 -1.94 -8.29 64.92
CA ARG A 3 -2.00 -8.40 63.44
C ARG A 3 -2.62 -7.17 62.74
N LYS A 4 -3.50 -6.44 63.44
CA LYS A 4 -4.15 -5.21 62.97
C LYS A 4 -3.17 -4.03 62.79
N ARG A 5 -2.05 -3.99 63.53
CA ARG A 5 -1.01 -2.96 63.39
C ARG A 5 -0.13 -3.20 62.16
N ILE A 6 0.10 -4.46 61.81
CA ILE A 6 0.93 -4.85 60.65
C ILE A 6 0.18 -4.54 59.34
N MET A 7 -1.12 -4.82 59.25
CA MET A 7 -1.93 -4.51 58.06
C MET A 7 -2.00 -3.00 57.77
N ARG A 8 -2.10 -2.15 58.80
CA ARG A 8 -2.13 -0.69 58.62
C ARG A 8 -0.81 -0.14 58.10
N ALA A 9 0.33 -0.69 58.52
CA ALA A 9 1.65 -0.27 58.06
C ALA A 9 1.92 -0.68 56.61
N VAL A 10 1.47 -1.87 56.18
CA VAL A 10 1.64 -2.38 54.81
C VAL A 10 0.78 -1.61 53.78
N VAL A 11 -0.43 -1.18 54.17
CA VAL A 11 -1.31 -0.41 53.27
C VAL A 11 -0.78 1.01 53.05
N LEU A 12 -0.15 1.64 54.04
CA LEU A 12 0.41 2.99 53.89
C LEU A 12 1.67 3.04 53.01
N THR A 13 2.48 1.98 52.95
CA THR A 13 3.69 1.94 52.13
C THR A 13 3.41 1.61 50.65
N LEU A 14 2.28 0.98 50.34
CA LEU A 14 1.87 0.69 48.96
C LEU A 14 1.29 1.92 48.22
N ALA A 15 0.76 2.90 48.96
CA ALA A 15 0.16 4.10 48.38
C ALA A 15 1.19 5.10 47.81
N SER A 16 2.42 5.15 48.35
CA SER A 16 3.47 6.05 47.88
C SER A 16 4.25 5.52 46.68
N VAL A 17 4.29 4.19 46.49
CA VAL A 17 4.98 3.54 45.35
C VAL A 17 4.09 3.48 44.10
N GLY A 18 2.75 3.49 44.27
CA GLY A 18 1.80 3.44 43.15
C GLY A 18 1.78 4.67 42.24
N CYS A 19 2.13 5.85 42.78
CA CYS A 19 2.11 7.10 42.00
C CYS A 19 3.28 7.22 41.01
N CYS A 20 4.45 6.63 41.32
CA CYS A 20 5.63 6.70 40.46
C CYS A 20 5.63 5.68 39.30
N LEU A 21 4.97 4.53 39.46
CA LEU A 21 4.90 3.50 38.42
C LEU A 21 3.93 3.89 37.28
N ALA A 22 2.89 4.66 37.57
CA ALA A 22 1.92 5.08 36.57
C ALA A 22 2.56 6.00 35.50
N ALA A 23 3.42 6.94 35.91
CA ALA A 23 4.05 7.89 34.99
C ALA A 23 5.04 7.25 34.00
N MET A 24 5.76 6.20 34.39
CA MET A 24 6.67 5.48 33.48
C MET A 24 5.93 4.64 32.43
N THR A 25 4.72 4.15 32.74
CA THR A 25 3.96 3.33 31.78
C THR A 25 3.37 4.15 30.64
N VAL A 26 3.02 5.42 30.83
CA VAL A 26 2.38 6.23 29.76
C VAL A 26 3.35 6.55 28.61
N VAL A 27 4.66 6.65 28.90
CA VAL A 27 5.68 7.01 27.88
C VAL A 27 5.95 5.85 26.91
N THR A 28 5.70 4.60 27.29
CA THR A 28 5.96 3.43 26.41
C THR A 28 4.80 3.10 25.45
N TYR A 29 3.58 3.58 25.71
CA TYR A 29 2.41 3.28 24.85
C TYR A 29 2.16 4.31 23.73
N GLY A 30 3.07 5.26 23.52
CA GLY A 30 2.88 6.41 22.62
C GLY A 30 3.34 6.26 21.16
N GLN A 31 3.73 5.07 20.68
CA GLN A 31 4.14 4.87 19.28
C GLN A 31 3.39 3.70 18.62
N SER A 32 2.13 3.94 18.27
CA SER A 32 1.54 3.23 17.14
C SER A 32 2.24 3.75 15.87
N ASN A 33 3.29 3.06 15.44
CA ASN A 33 3.87 3.23 14.11
C ASN A 33 2.79 2.91 13.07
N SER A 34 1.99 3.90 12.68
CA SER A 34 1.22 3.89 11.44
C SER A 34 2.15 4.16 10.25
N ASN A 35 3.28 3.45 10.21
CA ASN A 35 4.14 3.34 9.05
C ASN A 35 4.24 1.86 8.64
N GLN A 36 3.12 1.16 8.75
CA GLN A 36 2.78 0.18 7.74
C GLN A 36 2.24 0.98 6.56
N GLN A 37 3.15 1.58 5.79
CA GLN A 37 2.92 1.76 4.38
C GLN A 37 2.87 0.34 3.82
N ALA A 38 1.72 -0.31 4.00
CA ALA A 38 1.36 -1.44 3.18
C ALA A 38 1.58 -0.93 1.77
N THR A 39 2.56 -1.52 1.08
CA THR A 39 2.50 -1.52 -0.36
C THR A 39 1.20 -2.26 -0.63
N ASP A 40 0.11 -1.49 -0.72
CA ASP A 40 -1.24 -1.99 -0.97
C ASP A 40 -1.27 -2.36 -2.45
N GLN A 41 -0.44 -3.35 -2.75
CA GLN A 41 -0.20 -3.90 -4.06
C GLN A 41 -1.42 -4.76 -4.31
N THR A 42 -2.38 -4.15 -4.99
CA THR A 42 -3.58 -4.83 -5.47
C THR A 42 -3.14 -6.12 -6.18
N PRO A 43 -3.99 -7.15 -6.25
CA PRO A 43 -3.69 -8.34 -7.05
C PRO A 43 -3.25 -8.00 -8.49
N ALA A 44 -3.83 -6.94 -9.07
CA ALA A 44 -3.43 -6.41 -10.37
C ALA A 44 -2.00 -5.84 -10.36
N HIS A 45 -1.59 -5.08 -9.34
CA HIS A 45 -0.22 -4.57 -9.22
C HIS A 45 0.80 -5.70 -9.15
N LYS A 46 0.51 -6.76 -8.39
CA LYS A 46 1.38 -7.93 -8.28
C LYS A 46 1.48 -8.71 -9.59
N TYR A 47 0.40 -8.77 -10.36
CA TYR A 47 0.36 -9.49 -11.64
C TYR A 47 1.06 -8.72 -12.76
N PHE A 48 0.71 -7.45 -12.97
CA PHE A 48 1.25 -6.65 -14.06
C PHE A 48 2.62 -6.06 -13.73
N THR A 49 2.92 -5.84 -12.45
CA THR A 49 4.19 -5.27 -11.96
C THR A 49 4.52 -3.88 -12.54
N ASP A 50 5.61 -3.27 -12.08
CA ASP A 50 6.11 -1.98 -12.59
C ASP A 50 7.37 -2.16 -13.47
N VAL A 51 7.32 -3.12 -14.39
CA VAL A 51 8.33 -3.22 -15.45
C VAL A 51 8.40 -1.89 -16.20
N GLU A 52 9.63 -1.41 -16.42
CA GLU A 52 9.89 -0.17 -17.15
C GLU A 52 9.75 -0.44 -18.66
N LEU A 53 8.84 0.28 -19.30
CA LEU A 53 8.62 0.27 -20.74
C LEU A 53 9.08 1.59 -21.35
N ILE A 54 9.41 1.56 -22.64
CA ILE A 54 9.70 2.77 -23.41
C ILE A 54 8.51 3.03 -24.34
N ASN A 55 7.93 4.22 -24.27
CA ASN A 55 6.86 4.61 -25.18
C ASN A 55 7.42 5.11 -26.54
N GLN A 56 6.53 5.43 -27.47
CA GLN A 56 6.88 5.91 -28.81
C GLN A 56 7.62 7.25 -28.83
N ASN A 57 7.63 7.99 -27.71
CA ASN A 57 8.34 9.26 -27.54
C ASN A 57 9.73 9.07 -26.91
N GLY A 58 10.12 7.84 -26.56
CA GLY A 58 11.37 7.55 -25.87
C GLY A 58 11.33 7.73 -24.35
N GLU A 59 10.13 7.92 -23.77
CA GLU A 59 9.96 8.13 -22.33
C GLU A 59 9.86 6.80 -21.59
N LYS A 60 10.45 6.75 -20.38
CA LYS A 60 10.37 5.60 -19.48
C LYS A 60 9.05 5.64 -18.70
N MET A 61 8.27 4.57 -18.79
CA MET A 61 6.96 4.42 -18.14
C MET A 61 6.95 3.16 -17.27
N ARG A 62 6.34 3.23 -16.08
CA ARG A 62 6.06 2.06 -15.25
C ARG A 62 4.75 1.42 -15.69
N PHE A 63 4.81 0.14 -16.08
CA PHE A 63 3.68 -0.53 -16.72
C PHE A 63 2.38 -0.45 -15.91
N TYR A 64 2.37 -0.85 -14.64
CA TYR A 64 1.15 -0.78 -13.84
C TYR A 64 0.83 0.64 -13.36
N THR A 65 1.76 1.28 -12.67
CA THR A 65 1.50 2.54 -11.95
C THR A 65 1.13 3.69 -12.89
N ASP A 66 1.81 3.79 -14.04
CA ASP A 66 1.59 4.91 -14.96
C ASP A 66 0.54 4.60 -16.04
N LEU A 67 0.45 3.34 -16.51
CA LEU A 67 -0.38 2.98 -17.66
C LEU A 67 -1.69 2.25 -17.32
N LEU A 68 -1.75 1.48 -16.24
CA LEU A 68 -2.93 0.64 -15.92
C LEU A 68 -3.76 1.13 -14.73
N LYS A 69 -3.11 1.67 -13.70
CA LYS A 69 -3.75 1.97 -12.41
C LYS A 69 -4.92 2.96 -12.58
N GLY A 70 -6.11 2.52 -12.20
CA GLY A 70 -7.33 3.35 -12.22
C GLY A 70 -7.90 3.60 -13.61
N LYS A 71 -7.44 2.87 -14.64
CA LYS A 71 -7.92 2.99 -16.02
C LYS A 71 -8.55 1.68 -16.49
N VAL A 72 -9.53 1.77 -17.38
CA VAL A 72 -9.96 0.64 -18.20
C VAL A 72 -9.05 0.61 -19.43
N VAL A 73 -8.28 -0.46 -19.61
CA VAL A 73 -7.24 -0.53 -20.64
C VAL A 73 -7.49 -1.74 -21.54
N ILE A 74 -7.44 -1.50 -22.85
CA ILE A 74 -7.40 -2.54 -23.88
C ILE A 74 -5.95 -2.65 -24.33
N ILE A 75 -5.37 -3.86 -24.25
CA ILE A 75 -3.99 -4.14 -24.66
C ILE A 75 -4.03 -4.98 -25.91
N ASP A 76 -3.49 -4.45 -27.00
CA ASP A 76 -3.25 -5.19 -28.24
C ASP A 76 -1.75 -5.31 -28.50
N SER A 77 -1.30 -6.51 -28.84
CA SER A 77 0.09 -6.79 -29.17
C SER A 77 0.19 -7.07 -30.66
N PHE A 78 0.98 -6.27 -31.37
CA PHE A 78 1.12 -6.37 -32.82
C PHE A 78 2.58 -6.41 -33.24
N PHE A 79 2.83 -6.91 -34.46
CA PHE A 79 4.13 -6.83 -35.10
C PHE A 79 4.15 -5.64 -36.07
N ALA A 80 5.19 -4.80 -35.99
CA ALA A 80 5.35 -3.64 -36.85
C ALA A 80 5.43 -3.98 -38.36
N THR A 81 5.82 -5.22 -38.69
CA THR A 81 6.02 -5.70 -40.07
C THR A 81 4.91 -6.64 -40.56
N CYS A 82 3.82 -6.79 -39.80
CA CYS A 82 2.72 -7.68 -40.17
C CYS A 82 1.87 -7.07 -41.29
N GLN A 83 1.81 -7.77 -42.43
CA GLN A 83 0.99 -7.36 -43.59
C GLN A 83 -0.35 -8.11 -43.66
N GLY A 84 -0.60 -9.06 -42.75
CA GLY A 84 -1.79 -9.90 -42.73
C GLY A 84 -2.91 -9.33 -41.86
N SER A 85 -3.35 -10.12 -40.88
CA SER A 85 -4.50 -9.83 -40.01
C SER A 85 -4.36 -8.57 -39.16
N CYS A 86 -3.14 -8.11 -38.89
CA CYS A 86 -2.89 -6.94 -38.04
C CYS A 86 -3.47 -5.65 -38.64
N LEU A 87 -3.48 -5.51 -39.97
CA LEU A 87 -3.97 -4.30 -40.62
C LEU A 87 -5.49 -4.10 -40.43
N PRO A 88 -6.37 -5.09 -40.71
CA PRO A 88 -7.78 -5.00 -40.33
C PRO A 88 -8.02 -4.82 -38.84
N MET A 89 -7.23 -5.48 -37.98
CA MET A 89 -7.38 -5.39 -36.53
C MET A 89 -7.09 -3.97 -36.02
N ASN A 90 -5.98 -3.37 -36.47
CA ASN A 90 -5.63 -1.99 -36.13
C ASN A 90 -6.70 -0.99 -36.58
N ARG A 91 -7.32 -1.19 -37.76
CA ARG A 91 -8.45 -0.36 -38.21
C ARG A 91 -9.69 -0.47 -37.31
N ASN A 92 -9.92 -1.62 -36.68
CA ASN A 92 -11.01 -1.75 -35.72
C ASN A 92 -10.64 -1.12 -34.37
N LEU A 93 -9.38 -1.21 -33.95
CA LEU A 93 -8.89 -0.53 -32.75
C LEU A 93 -8.94 1.00 -32.91
N GLU A 94 -8.66 1.53 -34.10
CA GLU A 94 -8.83 2.96 -34.42
C GLU A 94 -10.28 3.41 -34.15
N LYS A 95 -11.28 2.62 -34.60
CA LYS A 95 -12.69 2.92 -34.33
C LYS A 95 -13.05 2.84 -32.84
N ILE A 96 -12.45 1.91 -32.10
CA ILE A 96 -12.64 1.81 -30.65
C ILE A 96 -12.04 3.04 -29.96
N GLN A 97 -10.87 3.49 -30.40
CA GLN A 97 -10.23 4.71 -29.90
C GLN A 97 -11.07 5.95 -30.21
N GLU A 98 -11.65 6.07 -31.41
CA GLU A 98 -12.56 7.17 -31.74
C GLU A 98 -13.82 7.18 -30.88
N ALA A 99 -14.32 6.00 -30.49
CA ALA A 99 -15.56 5.86 -29.73
C ALA A 99 -15.39 6.03 -28.21
N LEU A 100 -14.24 5.64 -27.65
CA LEU A 100 -14.01 5.53 -26.20
C LEU A 100 -12.79 6.31 -25.69
N GLY A 101 -12.01 6.90 -26.60
CA GLY A 101 -10.69 7.49 -26.32
C GLY A 101 -10.67 8.99 -26.06
#